data_AF-A0AAV1D0L4-F1
#
_entry.id   AF-A0AAV1D0L4-F1
#
_cell.length_a   1.000
_cell.length_b   1.000
_cell.length_c   1.000
_cell.angle_alpha   90.00
_cell.angle_beta   90.00
_cell.angle_gamma   90.00
#
_symmetry.space_group_name_H-M   'P 1'
#
loop_
_entity.id
_entity.type
_entity.pdbx_description
1 polymer ?
#
loop_
_entity_poly.entity_id
_entity_poly.type
_entity_poly.pdbx_seq_one_letter_code
_entity_poly.pdbx_strand_id
1 'polypeptide(L)'
;MGNQLMGFWGLAVLIGLLLQISQWGVESFDFDEFFFNRTEVSSLSESAYGVSNGAAQPLMVGITLIERAAAQGAVCLDGTLPAYHFHPGFGSGANSWLVQLEGGGWCNNVRSCVFRKTTRRGSSKFMEKQLAFTGILSNKPEENPDFFNWNRVKVRYCDGASFAGEGEDKVAQLQFRGQRIYRAAMEELMSKGMRFADNALLSGCSAGGLASILHCDEFGEMFSRNTKVKCLADAGLFMDAVDVSGGRSLRNFFNGVVTMQGVEKNLPGTCTSRMDPTSCFFPQNLIANIRTPLFLLNAAYDAWQVQASLAPPTADPHGAWRDCKLNHQRCSATQIQFLQGEKVHHPIAIVTTFVLGIQNVSNKLQLLRNKVTLLEIAYAL
;
A
#
# COMPACT_ATOMS: atom_id res chain seq x y z
N MET A 1 17.64 -30.15 -62.21
CA MET A 1 16.45 -29.93 -61.35
C MET A 1 16.84 -30.28 -59.93
N GLY A 2 17.28 -29.29 -59.16
CA GLY A 2 17.86 -29.55 -57.84
C GLY A 2 18.56 -28.30 -57.34
N ASN A 3 17.78 -27.37 -56.80
CA ASN A 3 18.21 -26.31 -55.88
C ASN A 3 17.04 -25.42 -55.40
N GLN A 4 15.84 -26.01 -55.19
CA GLN A 4 14.72 -25.29 -54.54
C GLN A 4 14.16 -26.00 -53.30
N LEU A 5 14.74 -27.12 -52.86
CA LEU A 5 14.27 -27.88 -51.70
C LEU A 5 15.08 -27.67 -50.41
N MET A 6 16.21 -26.97 -50.44
CA MET A 6 17.01 -26.69 -49.23
C MET A 6 16.56 -25.41 -48.49
N GLY A 7 15.81 -24.52 -49.11
CA GLY A 7 15.29 -23.28 -48.49
C GLY A 7 14.09 -23.50 -47.56
N PHE A 8 13.34 -24.58 -47.76
CA PHE A 8 12.14 -24.88 -46.96
C PHE A 8 12.45 -25.55 -45.61
N TRP A 9 13.53 -26.34 -45.53
CA TRP A 9 13.95 -26.98 -44.27
C TRP A 9 14.62 -26.00 -43.31
N GLY A 10 15.39 -25.02 -43.80
CA GLY A 10 15.97 -23.97 -42.97
C GLY A 10 14.92 -23.03 -42.33
N LEU A 11 13.86 -22.70 -43.08
CA LEU A 11 12.76 -21.88 -42.58
C LEU A 11 11.89 -22.62 -41.56
N ALA A 12 11.62 -23.91 -41.79
CA ALA A 12 10.82 -24.74 -40.88
C ALA A 12 11.52 -24.99 -39.53
N VAL A 13 12.85 -25.11 -39.51
CA VAL A 13 13.64 -25.26 -38.27
C VAL A 13 13.73 -23.94 -37.50
N LEU A 14 13.83 -22.79 -38.19
CA LEU A 14 13.77 -21.46 -37.56
C LEU A 14 12.37 -21.15 -36.98
N ILE A 15 11.30 -21.52 -37.69
CA ILE A 15 9.92 -21.39 -37.19
C ILE A 15 9.67 -22.38 -36.05
N GLY A 16 10.21 -23.61 -36.12
CA GLY A 16 10.13 -24.61 -35.04
C GLY A 16 10.86 -24.18 -33.75
N LEU A 17 12.04 -23.58 -33.87
CA LEU A 17 12.79 -23.00 -32.73
C LEU A 17 12.13 -21.74 -32.17
N LEU A 18 11.55 -20.88 -33.03
CA LEU A 18 10.75 -19.73 -32.58
C LEU A 18 9.44 -20.16 -31.90
N LEU A 19 8.83 -21.27 -32.34
CA LEU A 19 7.64 -21.85 -31.71
C LEU A 19 7.96 -22.61 -30.42
N GLN A 20 9.15 -23.20 -30.27
CA GLN A 20 9.58 -23.83 -29.00
C GLN A 20 10.09 -22.82 -27.96
N ILE A 21 10.59 -21.65 -28.38
CA ILE A 21 10.86 -20.53 -27.47
C ILE A 21 9.54 -19.86 -27.00
N SER A 22 8.46 -19.97 -27.79
CA SER A 22 7.13 -19.49 -27.37
C SER A 22 6.47 -20.34 -26.26
N GLN A 23 7.07 -21.47 -25.90
CA GLN A 23 6.60 -22.36 -24.83
C GLN A 23 7.35 -22.19 -23.49
N TRP A 24 8.28 -21.24 -23.42
CA TRP A 24 8.93 -20.77 -22.19
C TRP A 24 8.65 -19.28 -21.96
N GLY A 25 7.38 -18.89 -22.13
CA GLY A 25 6.89 -17.62 -21.67
C GLY A 25 6.88 -17.60 -20.15
N VAL A 26 7.92 -17.01 -19.55
CA VAL A 26 7.82 -16.49 -18.17
C VAL A 26 6.82 -15.34 -18.24
N GLU A 27 5.54 -15.67 -18.10
CA GLU A 27 4.46 -14.71 -17.96
C GLU A 27 4.69 -13.96 -16.65
N SER A 28 5.31 -12.77 -16.73
CA SER A 28 5.12 -11.79 -15.67
C SER A 28 3.66 -11.36 -15.73
N PHE A 29 2.82 -12.02 -14.95
CA PHE A 29 1.41 -11.67 -14.80
C PHE A 29 1.32 -10.21 -14.35
N ASP A 30 0.83 -9.36 -15.25
CA ASP A 30 0.44 -7.97 -14.98
C ASP A 30 -0.77 -7.97 -14.03
N PHE A 31 -0.47 -8.07 -12.74
CA PHE A 31 -1.45 -8.11 -11.65
C PHE A 31 -2.21 -6.76 -11.51
N ASP A 32 -1.67 -5.67 -12.06
CA ASP A 32 -2.36 -4.36 -12.08
C ASP A 32 -3.39 -4.24 -13.21
N GLU A 33 -3.33 -5.04 -14.29
CA GLU A 33 -4.23 -4.88 -15.45
C GLU A 33 -5.47 -5.79 -15.35
N PHE A 34 -5.34 -7.00 -14.78
CA PHE A 34 -6.45 -7.95 -14.68
C PHE A 34 -7.49 -7.59 -13.58
N PHE A 35 -7.10 -6.81 -12.57
CA PHE A 35 -8.00 -6.42 -11.47
C PHE A 35 -8.75 -5.11 -11.69
N PHE A 36 -8.33 -4.28 -12.65
CA PHE A 36 -8.92 -2.96 -12.90
C PHE A 36 -9.54 -2.88 -14.31
N ASN A 37 -10.40 -3.83 -14.66
CA ASN A 37 -11.18 -3.69 -15.90
C ASN A 37 -12.17 -2.52 -15.75
N ARG A 38 -12.10 -1.61 -16.72
CA ARG A 38 -12.62 -0.25 -16.71
C ARG A 38 -14.12 -0.21 -17.06
N THR A 39 -14.95 -0.81 -16.20
CA THR A 39 -16.43 -0.66 -16.24
C THR A 39 -17.11 -1.02 -14.90
N GLU A 40 -16.51 -1.88 -14.06
CA GLU A 40 -17.13 -2.30 -12.79
C GLU A 40 -16.84 -1.37 -11.60
N VAL A 41 -15.75 -0.59 -11.64
CA VAL A 41 -15.45 0.41 -10.60
C VAL A 41 -16.48 1.55 -10.61
N SER A 42 -16.99 1.91 -11.80
CA SER A 42 -18.12 2.83 -11.94
C SER A 42 -19.38 2.28 -11.25
N SER A 43 -19.69 1.00 -11.43
CA SER A 43 -20.90 0.38 -10.83
C SER A 43 -20.79 0.12 -9.32
N LEU A 44 -19.60 -0.13 -8.78
CA LEU A 44 -19.39 -0.27 -7.32
C LEU A 44 -19.46 1.08 -6.60
N SER A 45 -19.20 2.19 -7.31
CA SER A 45 -19.44 3.54 -6.78
C SER A 45 -20.94 3.89 -6.71
N GLU A 46 -21.76 3.36 -7.63
CA GLU A 46 -23.21 3.61 -7.65
C GLU A 46 -24.01 2.65 -6.75
N SER A 47 -23.59 1.38 -6.63
CA SER A 47 -24.36 0.35 -5.91
C SER A 47 -24.22 0.36 -4.38
N ALA A 48 -23.27 1.13 -3.82
CA ALA A 48 -23.16 1.36 -2.38
C ALA A 48 -24.09 2.47 -1.85
N TYR A 49 -24.75 3.22 -2.73
CA TYR A 49 -25.74 4.23 -2.37
C TYR A 49 -27.14 3.67 -2.61
N GLY A 50 -27.78 3.19 -1.54
CA GLY A 50 -29.23 3.28 -1.46
C GLY A 50 -29.59 4.75 -1.67
N VAL A 51 -30.27 5.05 -2.78
CA VAL A 51 -30.71 6.40 -3.16
C VAL A 51 -31.60 6.94 -2.03
N SER A 52 -30.97 7.67 -1.12
CA SER A 52 -31.60 8.63 -0.24
C SER A 52 -31.25 9.99 -0.82
N ASN A 53 -32.24 10.63 -1.44
CA ASN A 53 -32.18 12.02 -1.85
C ASN A 53 -31.84 12.88 -0.61
N GLY A 54 -30.57 13.26 -0.46
CA GLY A 54 -30.12 14.12 0.65
C GLY A 54 -28.66 13.94 1.12
N ALA A 55 -27.89 12.98 0.61
CA ALA A 55 -26.49 12.82 1.03
C ALA A 55 -25.63 14.01 0.57
N ALA A 56 -25.15 14.82 1.53
CA ALA A 56 -24.24 15.94 1.27
C ALA A 56 -22.98 15.44 0.56
N GLN A 57 -22.60 16.12 -0.53
CA GLN A 57 -21.46 15.78 -1.38
C GLN A 57 -20.15 15.69 -0.56
N PRO A 58 -19.23 14.77 -0.90
CA PRO A 58 -17.95 14.67 -0.22
C PRO A 58 -17.08 15.91 -0.48
N LEU A 59 -16.20 16.20 0.47
CA LEU A 59 -15.26 17.33 0.36
C LEU A 59 -14.21 17.04 -0.72
N MET A 60 -14.23 17.78 -1.81
CA MET A 60 -13.22 17.67 -2.87
C MET A 60 -12.02 18.58 -2.57
N VAL A 61 -10.83 17.99 -2.41
CA VAL A 61 -9.61 18.71 -2.06
C VAL A 61 -8.64 18.74 -3.23
N GLY A 62 -8.16 19.92 -3.60
CA GLY A 62 -7.23 20.13 -4.71
C GLY A 62 -5.83 19.54 -4.45
N ILE A 63 -5.16 19.13 -5.53
CA ILE A 63 -3.78 18.66 -5.50
C ILE A 63 -2.81 19.84 -5.39
N THR A 64 -1.72 19.66 -4.65
CA THR A 64 -0.58 20.58 -4.58
C THR A 64 0.71 19.81 -4.90
N LEU A 65 1.49 20.29 -5.87
CA LEU A 65 2.82 19.77 -6.16
C LEU A 65 3.82 20.36 -5.15
N ILE A 66 4.81 19.56 -4.73
CA ILE A 66 5.85 20.01 -3.82
C ILE A 66 6.99 20.60 -4.66
N GLU A 67 6.91 21.89 -4.98
CA GLU A 67 7.85 22.57 -5.89
C GLU A 67 9.33 22.45 -5.47
N ARG A 68 9.59 22.46 -4.15
CA ARG A 68 10.96 22.35 -3.61
C ARG A 68 11.54 20.93 -3.67
N ALA A 69 10.71 19.92 -3.97
CA ALA A 69 11.12 18.53 -3.94
C ALA A 69 12.21 18.21 -4.99
N ALA A 70 12.14 18.81 -6.18
CA ALA A 70 13.15 18.59 -7.23
C ALA A 70 14.57 18.97 -6.79
N ALA A 71 14.73 20.06 -6.03
CA ALA A 71 16.03 20.49 -5.51
C ALA A 71 16.64 19.48 -4.52
N GLN A 72 15.80 18.65 -3.89
CA GLN A 72 16.19 17.57 -2.99
C GLN A 72 16.35 16.22 -3.73
N GLY A 73 16.07 16.19 -5.04
CA GLY A 73 15.98 14.95 -5.83
C GLY A 73 14.78 14.08 -5.44
N ALA A 74 13.77 14.65 -4.78
CA ALA A 74 12.51 13.99 -4.46
C ALA A 74 11.56 14.09 -5.66
N VAL A 75 11.49 13.02 -6.44
CA VAL A 75 10.69 12.92 -7.67
C VAL A 75 10.03 11.55 -7.79
N CYS A 76 8.87 11.49 -8.42
CA CYS A 76 8.15 10.25 -8.73
C CYS A 76 8.96 9.35 -9.68
N LEU A 77 8.48 8.11 -9.90
CA LEU A 77 9.13 7.13 -10.79
C LEU A 77 9.52 7.69 -12.18
N ASP A 78 8.70 8.58 -12.76
CA ASP A 78 8.95 9.21 -14.06
C ASP A 78 9.75 10.54 -14.00
N GLY A 79 10.18 10.96 -12.82
CA GLY A 79 10.89 12.23 -12.59
C GLY A 79 10.00 13.45 -12.33
N THR A 80 8.67 13.30 -12.30
CA THR A 80 7.77 14.41 -11.94
C THR A 80 7.79 14.73 -10.46
N LEU A 81 7.32 15.93 -10.09
CA LEU A 81 7.23 16.34 -8.69
C LEU A 81 6.20 15.49 -7.92
N PRO A 82 6.50 15.13 -6.66
CA PRO A 82 5.51 14.54 -5.76
C PRO A 82 4.43 15.55 -5.38
N ALA A 83 3.32 15.03 -4.84
CA ALA A 83 2.14 15.82 -4.57
C ALA A 83 1.43 15.43 -3.28
N TYR A 84 0.62 16.34 -2.73
CA TYR A 84 -0.29 16.07 -1.63
C TYR A 84 -1.60 16.85 -1.79
N HIS A 85 -2.62 16.45 -1.04
CA HIS A 85 -3.88 17.19 -0.86
C HIS A 85 -3.95 17.65 0.59
N PHE A 86 -4.38 18.88 0.84
CA PHE A 86 -4.45 19.44 2.18
C PHE A 86 -5.76 20.20 2.39
N HIS A 87 -6.44 19.87 3.48
CA HIS A 87 -7.58 20.61 3.98
C HIS A 87 -7.28 21.13 5.41
N PRO A 88 -7.38 22.44 5.66
CA PRO A 88 -7.03 23.01 6.95
C PRO A 88 -8.00 22.57 8.05
N GLY A 89 -7.46 22.43 9.27
CA GLY A 89 -8.23 22.19 10.48
C GLY A 89 -8.96 23.43 10.96
N PHE A 90 -9.88 23.26 11.90
CA PHE A 90 -10.66 24.35 12.49
C PHE A 90 -11.03 24.07 13.94
N GLY A 91 -11.42 25.13 14.67
CA GLY A 91 -11.81 25.04 16.08
C GLY A 91 -10.74 24.37 16.94
N SER A 92 -11.14 23.43 17.79
CA SER A 92 -10.22 22.69 18.68
C SER A 92 -9.22 21.80 17.96
N GLY A 93 -9.47 21.43 16.69
CA GLY A 93 -8.58 20.61 15.88
C GLY A 93 -7.57 21.42 15.05
N ALA A 94 -7.63 22.76 15.08
CA ALA A 94 -6.82 23.62 14.22
C ALA A 94 -5.29 23.45 14.42
N ASN A 95 -4.85 23.00 15.61
CA ASN A 95 -3.45 22.69 15.90
C ASN A 95 -3.15 21.18 15.98
N SER A 96 -4.01 20.34 15.39
CA SER A 96 -3.80 18.90 15.29
C SER A 96 -3.71 18.46 13.83
N TRP A 97 -2.89 17.45 13.54
CA TRP A 97 -2.54 17.06 12.17
C TRP A 97 -2.72 15.56 11.95
N LEU A 98 -3.40 15.22 10.87
CA LEU A 98 -3.52 13.87 10.33
C LEU A 98 -2.89 13.85 8.94
N VAL A 99 -1.78 13.12 8.81
CA VAL A 99 -1.08 12.90 7.55
C VAL A 99 -1.34 11.48 7.11
N GLN A 100 -2.04 11.29 6.00
CA GLN A 100 -2.32 9.98 5.44
C GLN A 100 -1.47 9.71 4.18
N LEU A 101 -0.65 8.67 4.25
CA LEU A 101 0.15 8.16 3.13
C LEU A 101 -0.74 7.29 2.24
N GLU A 102 -0.86 7.66 0.96
CA GLU A 102 -1.58 6.86 -0.02
C GLU A 102 -0.89 5.49 -0.21
N GLY A 103 -1.69 4.44 -0.42
CA GLY A 103 -1.20 3.11 -0.78
C GLY A 103 -1.36 2.81 -2.27
N GLY A 104 -1.18 1.55 -2.65
CA GLY A 104 -1.43 1.10 -4.02
C GLY A 104 -0.38 0.14 -4.57
N GLY A 105 -0.03 -0.88 -3.78
CA GLY A 105 0.93 -1.91 -4.19
C GLY A 105 2.35 -1.38 -4.44
N TRP A 106 3.14 -2.16 -5.18
CA TRP A 106 4.55 -1.89 -5.45
C TRP A 106 4.90 -2.32 -6.88
N CYS A 107 6.07 -1.95 -7.34
CA CYS A 107 6.69 -2.58 -8.50
C CYS A 107 8.02 -3.20 -8.07
N ASN A 108 8.33 -4.41 -8.55
CA ASN A 108 9.47 -5.20 -8.05
C ASN A 108 10.46 -5.60 -9.15
N ASN A 109 10.24 -5.15 -10.39
CA ASN A 109 11.13 -5.38 -11.52
C ASN A 109 11.02 -4.24 -12.54
N VAL A 110 11.96 -4.16 -13.49
CA VAL A 110 12.03 -3.06 -14.46
C VAL A 110 10.74 -2.94 -15.26
N ARG A 111 10.17 -4.08 -15.72
CA ARG A 111 8.94 -4.08 -16.52
C ARG A 111 7.77 -3.51 -15.72
N SER A 112 7.52 -4.00 -14.50
CA SER A 112 6.42 -3.52 -13.67
C SER A 112 6.60 -2.05 -13.27
N CYS A 113 7.83 -1.60 -13.02
CA CYS A 113 8.09 -0.20 -12.70
C CYS A 113 7.97 0.74 -13.92
N VAL A 114 8.39 0.30 -15.11
CA VAL A 114 8.19 1.04 -16.36
C VAL A 114 6.71 1.18 -16.69
N PHE A 115 5.91 0.13 -16.49
CA PHE A 115 4.47 0.24 -16.61
C PHE A 115 3.90 1.21 -15.56
N ARG A 116 4.31 1.06 -14.30
CA ARG A 116 3.79 1.89 -13.20
C ARG A 116 4.06 3.38 -13.39
N LYS A 117 5.21 3.77 -13.96
CA LYS A 117 5.57 5.19 -14.19
C LYS A 117 4.63 5.90 -15.17
N THR A 118 3.86 5.18 -15.99
CA THR A 118 2.85 5.74 -16.89
C THR A 118 1.46 5.85 -16.26
N THR A 119 1.36 5.74 -14.93
CA THR A 119 0.09 5.78 -14.18
C THR A 119 0.12 6.83 -13.07
N ARG A 120 -1.03 7.07 -12.42
CA ARG A 120 -1.14 7.95 -11.24
C ARG A 120 -0.24 7.52 -10.07
N ARG A 121 0.19 6.26 -10.05
CA ARG A 121 1.04 5.63 -9.02
C ARG A 121 2.54 5.70 -9.32
N GLY A 122 2.93 6.40 -10.38
CA GLY A 122 4.33 6.63 -10.73
C GLY A 122 4.62 7.99 -11.36
N SER A 123 3.59 8.82 -11.60
CA SER A 123 3.75 10.17 -12.12
C SER A 123 2.60 11.09 -11.69
N SER A 124 2.93 12.30 -11.27
CA SER A 124 1.93 13.32 -10.91
C SER A 124 1.19 13.90 -12.12
N LYS A 125 1.65 13.63 -13.35
CA LYS A 125 0.91 13.97 -14.59
C LYS A 125 -0.45 13.29 -14.65
N PHE A 126 -0.54 12.06 -14.13
CA PHE A 126 -1.75 11.24 -14.17
C PHE A 126 -2.55 11.28 -12.86
N MET A 127 -2.11 12.04 -11.85
CA MET A 127 -2.85 12.19 -10.60
C MET A 127 -4.09 13.07 -10.80
N GLU A 128 -5.18 12.66 -10.14
CA GLU A 128 -6.43 13.40 -10.06
C GLU A 128 -6.19 14.80 -9.48
N LYS A 129 -6.76 15.82 -10.12
CA LYS A 129 -6.59 17.22 -9.69
C LYS A 129 -7.36 17.55 -8.42
N GLN A 130 -8.39 16.77 -8.12
CA GLN A 130 -9.15 16.82 -6.88
C GLN A 130 -9.38 15.41 -6.38
N LEU A 131 -9.42 15.25 -5.06
CA LEU A 131 -9.64 13.96 -4.40
C LEU A 131 -10.71 14.14 -3.31
N ALA A 132 -11.69 13.24 -3.31
CA ALA A 132 -12.73 13.22 -2.29
C ALA A 132 -12.14 12.78 -0.94
N PHE A 133 -12.23 13.64 0.06
CA PHE A 133 -11.84 13.31 1.43
C PHE A 133 -13.01 12.61 2.13
N THR A 134 -12.83 11.33 2.41
CA THR A 134 -13.82 10.42 3.03
C THR A 134 -13.18 9.65 4.20
N GLY A 135 -13.99 8.92 4.98
CA GLY A 135 -13.50 8.11 6.10
C GLY A 135 -12.71 8.96 7.11
N ILE A 136 -11.51 8.51 7.50
CA ILE A 136 -10.63 9.23 8.44
C ILE A 136 -10.20 10.63 7.96
N LEU A 137 -10.33 10.93 6.66
CA LEU A 137 -10.09 12.27 6.10
C LEU A 137 -11.36 13.10 5.93
N SER A 138 -12.55 12.56 6.19
CA SER A 138 -13.82 13.29 6.05
C SER A 138 -13.88 14.49 7.00
N ASN A 139 -14.56 15.57 6.58
CA ASN A 139 -14.85 16.75 7.43
C ASN A 139 -16.17 16.62 8.19
N LYS A 140 -16.86 15.49 8.05
CA LYS A 140 -18.16 15.24 8.67
C LYS A 140 -17.97 14.47 9.98
N PRO A 141 -18.43 14.99 11.13
CA PRO A 141 -18.34 14.29 12.40
C PRO A 141 -19.01 12.91 12.41
N GLU A 142 -20.02 12.69 11.56
CA GLU A 142 -20.75 11.43 11.47
C GLU A 142 -19.93 10.32 10.80
N GLU A 143 -18.98 10.70 9.94
CA GLU A 143 -18.05 9.79 9.26
C GLU A 143 -16.68 9.73 9.97
N ASN A 144 -16.26 10.84 10.57
CA ASN A 144 -14.95 11.03 11.20
C ASN A 144 -15.07 11.71 12.56
N PRO A 145 -15.60 11.03 13.59
CA PRO A 145 -15.93 11.66 14.87
C PRO A 145 -14.71 12.23 15.61
N ASP A 146 -13.52 11.66 15.37
CA ASP A 146 -12.31 11.99 16.12
C ASP A 146 -11.45 13.07 15.44
N PHE A 147 -11.40 13.09 14.10
CA PHE A 147 -10.43 13.90 13.35
C PHE A 147 -11.05 14.88 12.34
N PHE A 148 -12.38 15.00 12.28
CA PHE A 148 -13.06 15.82 11.24
C PHE A 148 -12.61 17.28 11.20
N ASN A 149 -12.19 17.84 12.33
CA ASN A 149 -11.75 19.23 12.45
C ASN A 149 -10.21 19.39 12.51
N TRP A 150 -9.44 18.32 12.32
CA TRP A 150 -7.98 18.39 12.24
C TRP A 150 -7.51 18.91 10.88
N ASN A 151 -6.26 19.36 10.81
CA ASN A 151 -5.54 19.50 9.55
C ASN A 151 -5.41 18.12 8.92
N ARG A 152 -6.01 17.93 7.74
CA ARG A 152 -6.08 16.62 7.08
C ARG A 152 -5.31 16.67 5.78
N VAL A 153 -4.36 15.76 5.64
CA VAL A 153 -3.43 15.70 4.51
C VAL A 153 -3.47 14.31 3.91
N LYS A 154 -3.47 14.22 2.57
CA LYS A 154 -3.18 12.97 1.84
C LYS A 154 -1.94 13.15 0.98
N VAL A 155 -0.84 12.49 1.33
CA VAL A 155 0.39 12.48 0.53
C VAL A 155 0.23 11.43 -0.56
N ARG A 156 0.44 11.84 -1.82
CA ARG A 156 0.23 10.98 -2.99
C ARG A 156 1.40 10.01 -3.18
N TYR A 157 1.08 8.78 -3.55
CA TYR A 157 2.05 7.70 -3.66
C TYR A 157 2.52 7.53 -5.11
N CYS A 158 3.82 7.70 -5.35
CA CYS A 158 4.38 7.65 -6.69
C CYS A 158 5.80 7.06 -6.80
N ASP A 159 6.31 6.41 -5.75
CA ASP A 159 7.66 5.80 -5.73
C ASP A 159 7.63 4.29 -5.94
N GLY A 160 6.58 3.59 -5.50
CA GLY A 160 6.46 2.14 -5.69
C GLY A 160 7.20 1.27 -4.67
N ALA A 161 7.71 1.84 -3.56
CA ALA A 161 8.43 1.17 -2.48
C ALA A 161 7.95 1.60 -1.07
N SER A 162 6.66 1.90 -0.88
CA SER A 162 6.14 2.38 0.42
C SER A 162 6.93 3.57 0.98
N PHE A 163 7.31 4.52 0.12
CA PHE A 163 8.11 5.68 0.49
C PHE A 163 9.52 5.34 1.04
N ALA A 164 10.07 4.16 0.76
CA ALA A 164 11.36 3.73 1.32
C ALA A 164 12.50 3.61 0.31
N GLY A 165 12.26 3.78 -1.00
CA GLY A 165 13.29 3.66 -2.04
C GLY A 165 14.35 4.78 -2.00
N GLU A 166 15.60 4.44 -2.37
CA GLU A 166 16.75 5.36 -2.51
C GLU A 166 17.73 4.88 -3.60
N GLY A 167 17.20 4.74 -4.82
CA GLY A 167 17.91 4.25 -5.99
C GLY A 167 17.43 4.89 -7.30
N GLU A 168 17.95 4.39 -8.41
CA GLU A 168 17.52 4.74 -9.76
C GLU A 168 17.92 3.64 -10.75
N ASP A 169 17.19 3.55 -11.86
CA ASP A 169 17.61 2.80 -13.04
C ASP A 169 17.76 3.80 -14.20
N LYS A 170 19.00 4.08 -14.58
CA LYS A 170 19.31 5.05 -15.65
C LYS A 170 18.92 4.55 -17.03
N VAL A 171 18.97 3.24 -17.27
CA VAL A 171 18.66 2.64 -18.57
C VAL A 171 17.15 2.68 -18.78
N ALA A 172 16.39 2.27 -17.77
CA ALA A 172 14.92 2.28 -17.81
C ALA A 172 14.31 3.66 -17.51
N GLN A 173 15.13 4.66 -17.17
CA GLN A 173 14.72 6.00 -16.74
C GLN A 173 13.69 5.93 -15.61
N LEU A 174 14.06 5.25 -14.52
CA LEU A 174 13.25 5.11 -13.30
C LEU A 174 13.94 5.79 -12.13
N GLN A 175 13.14 6.52 -11.34
CA GLN A 175 13.59 7.20 -10.13
C GLN A 175 12.96 6.56 -8.90
N PHE A 176 13.76 5.86 -8.08
CA PHE A 176 13.29 5.21 -6.85
C PHE A 176 13.57 6.12 -5.65
N ARG A 177 12.79 7.19 -5.51
CA ARG A 177 13.05 8.29 -4.54
C ARG A 177 12.04 8.35 -3.40
N GLY A 178 11.48 7.21 -3.00
CA GLY A 178 10.44 7.13 -1.97
C GLY A 178 10.82 7.86 -0.68
N GLN A 179 12.01 7.61 -0.14
CA GLN A 179 12.46 8.23 1.11
C GLN A 179 12.54 9.75 0.99
N ARG A 180 13.04 10.23 -0.15
CA ARG A 180 13.15 11.66 -0.42
C ARG A 180 11.78 12.31 -0.57
N ILE A 181 10.85 11.64 -1.24
CA ILE A 181 9.46 12.10 -1.36
C ILE A 181 8.83 12.25 0.02
N TYR A 182 8.98 11.24 0.89
CA TYR A 182 8.47 11.30 2.26
C TYR A 182 9.05 12.50 3.03
N ARG A 183 10.38 12.65 3.03
CA ARG A 183 11.05 13.78 3.71
C ARG A 183 10.59 15.13 3.17
N ALA A 184 10.57 15.31 1.85
CA ALA A 184 10.13 16.55 1.22
C ALA A 184 8.68 16.89 1.58
N ALA A 185 7.79 15.89 1.61
CA ALA A 185 6.41 16.07 2.04
C ALA A 185 6.31 16.46 3.52
N MET A 186 7.04 15.79 4.41
CA MET A 186 7.02 16.14 5.83
C MET A 186 7.59 17.53 6.09
N GLU A 187 8.70 17.90 5.44
CA GLU A 187 9.30 19.24 5.53
C GLU A 187 8.35 20.34 5.06
N GLU A 188 7.65 20.11 3.94
CA GLU A 188 6.63 21.03 3.43
C GLU A 188 5.52 21.23 4.46
N LEU A 189 4.96 20.15 5.02
CA LEU A 189 3.91 20.23 6.04
C LEU A 189 4.41 20.88 7.34
N MET A 190 5.63 20.58 7.76
CA MET A 190 6.28 21.24 8.89
C MET A 190 6.39 22.74 8.67
N SER A 191 6.68 23.20 7.45
CA SER A 191 6.71 24.63 7.10
C SER A 191 5.32 25.29 7.14
N LYS A 192 4.25 24.52 6.94
CA LYS A 192 2.85 24.99 6.99
C LYS A 192 2.24 25.04 8.39
N GLY A 193 3.03 24.76 9.42
CA GLY A 193 2.60 24.85 10.82
C GLY A 193 2.51 23.52 11.54
N MET A 194 2.72 22.37 10.86
CA MET A 194 2.72 21.07 11.52
C MET A 194 3.76 20.98 12.64
N ARG A 195 4.87 21.72 12.54
CA ARG A 195 5.91 21.78 13.59
C ARG A 195 5.42 22.26 14.96
N PHE A 196 4.26 22.93 15.01
CA PHE A 196 3.67 23.47 16.23
C PHE A 196 2.49 22.64 16.74
N ALA A 197 2.23 21.49 16.14
CA ALA A 197 1.08 20.66 16.46
C ALA A 197 1.06 20.20 17.92
N ASP A 198 -0.13 20.18 18.51
CA ASP A 198 -0.39 19.53 19.81
C ASP A 198 -0.49 18.01 19.64
N ASN A 199 -1.13 17.58 18.54
CA ASN A 199 -1.28 16.17 18.18
C ASN A 199 -0.90 15.98 16.71
N ALA A 200 -0.14 14.93 16.43
CA ALA A 200 0.22 14.54 15.08
C ALA A 200 0.00 13.03 14.90
N LEU A 201 -0.73 12.66 13.85
CA LEU A 201 -1.04 11.29 13.49
C LEU A 201 -0.52 11.00 12.08
N LEU A 202 0.45 10.10 11.96
CA LEU A 202 0.82 9.49 10.68
C LEU A 202 -0.08 8.28 10.44
N SER A 203 -0.77 8.25 9.31
CA SER A 203 -1.67 7.18 8.93
C SER A 203 -1.37 6.73 7.50
N GLY A 204 -1.84 5.55 7.13
CA GLY A 204 -1.76 5.06 5.75
C GLY A 204 -2.49 3.73 5.60
N CYS A 205 -2.90 3.42 4.37
CA CYS A 205 -3.60 2.16 4.04
C CYS A 205 -2.78 1.33 3.06
N SER A 206 -2.75 0.00 3.20
CA SER A 206 -2.02 -0.92 2.30
C SER A 206 -0.53 -0.59 2.25
N ALA A 207 0.04 -0.30 1.07
CA ALA A 207 1.42 0.15 0.93
C ALA A 207 1.73 1.43 1.73
N GLY A 208 0.74 2.31 1.90
CA GLY A 208 0.85 3.48 2.78
C GLY A 208 0.78 3.10 4.26
N GLY A 209 0.07 2.03 4.59
CA GLY A 209 0.06 1.45 5.95
C GLY A 209 1.41 0.87 6.32
N LEU A 210 2.04 0.12 5.39
CA LEU A 210 3.43 -0.31 5.53
C LEU A 210 4.37 0.88 5.70
N ALA A 211 4.20 1.94 4.88
CA ALA A 211 4.99 3.16 5.02
C ALA A 211 4.83 3.82 6.40
N SER A 212 3.62 3.87 6.96
CA SER A 212 3.37 4.37 8.32
C SER A 212 4.13 3.59 9.39
N ILE A 213 4.36 2.28 9.19
CA ILE A 213 5.19 1.46 10.09
C ILE A 213 6.65 1.82 9.91
N LEU A 214 7.15 1.83 8.67
CA LEU A 214 8.56 2.07 8.34
C LEU A 214 9.05 3.44 8.82
N HIS A 215 8.21 4.48 8.66
CA HIS A 215 8.56 5.85 9.00
C HIS A 215 8.02 6.33 10.35
N CYS A 216 7.45 5.44 11.19
CA CYS A 216 6.78 5.87 12.41
C CYS A 216 7.72 6.59 13.39
N ASP A 217 8.91 6.04 13.61
CA ASP A 217 9.93 6.65 14.46
C ASP A 217 10.49 7.93 13.83
N GLU A 218 10.76 7.93 12.51
CA GLU A 218 11.22 9.12 11.77
C GLU A 218 10.22 10.27 11.93
N PHE A 219 8.92 10.00 11.81
CA PHE A 219 7.85 10.98 12.04
C PHE A 219 7.85 11.51 13.47
N GLY A 220 7.94 10.62 14.47
CA GLY A 220 8.00 10.97 15.89
C GLY A 220 9.17 11.89 16.22
N GLU A 221 10.34 11.61 15.65
CA GLU A 221 11.57 12.37 15.88
C GLU A 221 11.54 13.78 15.28
N MET A 222 10.60 14.09 14.37
CA MET A 222 10.49 15.43 13.80
C MET A 222 9.84 16.46 14.74
N PHE A 223 9.22 16.02 15.84
CA PHE A 223 8.48 16.90 16.74
C PHE A 223 9.20 17.11 18.07
N SER A 224 8.85 18.21 18.74
CA SER A 224 9.27 18.43 20.14
C SER A 224 8.61 17.41 21.07
N ARG A 225 9.19 17.19 22.26
CA ARG A 225 8.64 16.30 23.29
C ARG A 225 7.23 16.68 23.78
N ASN A 226 6.76 17.89 23.50
CA ASN A 226 5.44 18.37 23.91
C ASN A 226 4.32 17.94 22.96
N THR A 227 4.65 17.56 21.71
CA THR A 227 3.67 17.09 20.73
C THR A 227 3.35 15.62 20.98
N LYS A 228 2.06 15.29 20.98
CA LYS A 228 1.59 13.90 21.05
C LYS A 228 1.62 13.29 19.65
N VAL A 229 2.63 12.47 19.39
CA VAL A 229 2.78 11.79 18.10
C VAL A 229 2.32 10.34 18.19
N LYS A 230 1.55 9.89 17.20
CA LYS A 230 1.12 8.51 17.04
C LYS A 230 1.17 8.11 15.56
N CYS A 231 1.21 6.80 15.32
CA CYS A 231 1.09 6.22 13.99
C CYS A 231 -0.09 5.25 13.94
N LEU A 232 -0.74 5.16 12.78
CA LEU A 232 -1.79 4.21 12.46
C LEU A 232 -1.43 3.52 11.14
N ALA A 233 -1.25 2.21 11.18
CA ALA A 233 -1.10 1.41 9.98
C ALA A 233 -2.40 0.63 9.73
N ASP A 234 -3.10 0.99 8.67
CA ASP A 234 -4.28 0.28 8.18
C ASP A 234 -3.89 -0.66 7.03
N ALA A 235 -4.26 -1.93 7.13
CA ALA A 235 -3.94 -2.97 6.14
C ALA A 235 -2.44 -3.02 5.75
N GLY A 236 -1.55 -2.63 6.67
CA GLY A 236 -0.11 -2.47 6.42
C GLY A 236 0.74 -3.63 6.95
N LEU A 237 0.14 -4.58 7.68
CA LEU A 237 0.82 -5.71 8.31
C LEU A 237 0.87 -6.91 7.36
N PHE A 238 1.82 -6.88 6.42
CA PHE A 238 2.08 -7.99 5.51
C PHE A 238 2.96 -9.06 6.14
N MET A 239 2.74 -10.33 5.81
CA MET A 239 3.43 -11.46 6.42
C MET A 239 4.41 -12.13 5.45
N ASP A 240 5.60 -12.48 5.95
CA ASP A 240 6.55 -13.36 5.23
C ASP A 240 6.14 -14.83 5.43
N ALA A 241 5.02 -15.17 4.82
CA ALA A 241 4.35 -16.46 4.91
C ALA A 241 4.74 -17.38 3.75
N VAL A 242 4.56 -18.68 4.00
CA VAL A 242 4.65 -19.70 2.95
C VAL A 242 3.33 -19.70 2.16
N ASP A 243 3.42 -19.74 0.84
CA ASP A 243 2.24 -19.82 -0.02
C ASP A 243 1.70 -21.26 -0.13
N VAL A 244 0.54 -21.42 -0.75
CA VAL A 244 -0.17 -22.71 -0.85
C VAL A 244 0.56 -23.76 -1.67
N SER A 245 1.62 -23.37 -2.39
CA SER A 245 2.51 -24.28 -3.11
C SER A 245 3.77 -24.66 -2.31
N GLY A 246 3.94 -24.12 -1.10
CA GLY A 246 5.16 -24.28 -0.29
C GLY A 246 6.26 -23.26 -0.60
N GLY A 247 5.98 -22.30 -1.49
CA GLY A 247 6.90 -21.22 -1.87
C GLY A 247 6.85 -20.01 -0.94
N ARG A 248 7.55 -18.94 -1.30
CA ARG A 248 7.53 -17.65 -0.59
C ARG A 248 7.26 -16.50 -1.55
N SER A 249 6.08 -16.54 -2.20
CA SER A 249 5.70 -15.59 -3.25
C SER A 249 5.90 -14.12 -2.85
N LEU A 250 5.40 -13.67 -1.69
CA LEU A 250 5.56 -12.27 -1.28
C LEU A 250 7.00 -11.92 -0.88
N ARG A 251 7.75 -12.84 -0.27
CA ARG A 251 9.17 -12.60 0.02
C ARG A 251 9.96 -12.37 -1.25
N ASN A 252 9.72 -13.17 -2.28
CA ASN A 252 10.36 -13.00 -3.59
C ASN A 252 9.95 -11.67 -4.23
N PHE A 253 8.68 -11.30 -4.11
CA PHE A 253 8.18 -10.01 -4.59
C PHE A 253 8.86 -8.83 -3.87
N PHE A 254 8.85 -8.82 -2.53
CA PHE A 254 9.51 -7.78 -1.72
C PHE A 254 11.03 -7.78 -1.88
N ASN A 255 11.67 -8.92 -2.14
CA ASN A 255 13.09 -8.95 -2.46
C ASN A 255 13.38 -8.11 -3.71
N GLY A 256 12.56 -8.23 -4.75
CA GLY A 256 12.66 -7.39 -5.95
C GLY A 256 12.45 -5.91 -5.64
N VAL A 257 11.46 -5.55 -4.81
CA VAL A 257 11.23 -4.16 -4.36
C VAL A 257 12.48 -3.64 -3.64
N VAL A 258 12.98 -4.37 -2.64
CA VAL A 258 14.07 -3.93 -1.78
C VAL A 258 15.38 -3.77 -2.54
N THR A 259 15.73 -4.75 -3.36
CA THR A 259 17.00 -4.77 -4.10
C THR A 259 17.01 -3.77 -5.25
N MET A 260 15.95 -3.74 -6.07
CA MET A 260 15.90 -2.84 -7.24
C MET A 260 15.81 -1.37 -6.84
N GLN A 261 15.03 -1.07 -5.80
CA GLN A 261 14.73 0.32 -5.42
C GLN A 261 15.67 0.85 -4.34
N GLY A 262 16.65 0.05 -3.88
CA GLY A 262 17.64 0.47 -2.89
C GLY A 262 17.04 0.77 -1.51
N VAL A 263 15.98 0.04 -1.13
CA VAL A 263 15.22 0.28 0.10
C VAL A 263 16.07 0.05 1.36
N GLU A 264 17.04 -0.86 1.27
CA GLU A 264 17.90 -1.24 2.40
C GLU A 264 18.54 -0.06 3.15
N LYS A 265 18.82 1.03 2.44
CA LYS A 265 19.47 2.24 2.99
C LYS A 265 18.60 2.97 4.00
N ASN A 266 17.28 2.76 3.94
CA ASN A 266 16.29 3.44 4.76
C ASN A 266 15.60 2.50 5.75
N LEU A 267 16.00 1.23 5.80
CA LEU A 267 15.49 0.30 6.80
C LEU A 267 16.22 0.50 8.14
N PRO A 268 15.57 0.23 9.28
CA PRO A 268 16.19 0.38 10.58
C PRO A 268 17.46 -0.49 10.72
N GLY A 269 18.57 0.15 11.08
CA GLY A 269 19.86 -0.53 11.33
C GLY A 269 19.78 -1.61 12.42
N THR A 270 18.85 -1.45 13.36
CA THR A 270 18.55 -2.44 14.40
C THR A 270 18.03 -3.76 13.84
N CYS A 271 17.41 -3.74 12.66
CA CYS A 271 16.97 -4.94 11.95
C CYS A 271 18.04 -5.43 10.96
N THR A 272 18.55 -4.56 10.10
CA THR A 272 19.47 -4.95 9.01
C THR A 272 20.83 -5.44 9.50
N SER A 273 21.19 -5.15 10.76
CA SER A 273 22.36 -5.73 11.43
C SER A 273 22.19 -7.21 11.82
N ARG A 274 20.95 -7.74 11.82
CA ARG A 274 20.62 -9.09 12.28
C ARG A 274 19.95 -9.95 11.21
N MET A 275 19.28 -9.33 10.25
CA MET A 275 18.51 -9.98 9.20
C MET A 275 18.81 -9.34 7.85
N ASP A 276 18.51 -10.07 6.77
CA ASP A 276 18.63 -9.51 5.43
C ASP A 276 17.62 -8.36 5.22
N PRO A 277 17.92 -7.39 4.33
CA PRO A 277 17.05 -6.26 4.08
C PRO A 277 15.62 -6.61 3.66
N THR A 278 15.40 -7.74 2.99
CA THR A 278 14.04 -8.15 2.59
C THR A 278 13.23 -8.54 3.83
N SER A 279 13.82 -9.30 4.75
CA SER A 279 13.20 -9.62 6.04
C SER A 279 12.86 -8.34 6.82
N CYS A 280 13.71 -7.32 6.76
CA CYS A 280 13.46 -6.05 7.44
C CYS A 280 12.40 -5.16 6.77
N PHE A 281 12.01 -5.43 5.52
CA PHE A 281 10.88 -4.72 4.90
C PHE A 281 9.53 -5.28 5.37
N PHE A 282 9.51 -6.47 5.97
CA PHE A 282 8.32 -7.06 6.55
C PHE A 282 8.08 -6.56 7.99
N PRO A 283 6.89 -6.01 8.30
CA PRO A 283 6.62 -5.40 9.60
C PRO A 283 6.83 -6.30 10.82
N GLN A 284 6.60 -7.61 10.72
CA GLN A 284 6.76 -8.53 11.85
C GLN A 284 8.17 -8.52 12.45
N ASN A 285 9.18 -8.09 11.68
CA ASN A 285 10.57 -7.99 12.12
C ASN A 285 10.96 -6.61 12.67
N LEU A 286 10.08 -5.61 12.54
CA LEU A 286 10.35 -4.22 12.92
C LEU A 286 9.48 -3.72 14.08
N ILE A 287 8.21 -4.13 14.13
CA ILE A 287 7.19 -3.52 15.02
C ILE A 287 7.62 -3.52 16.50
N ALA A 288 8.28 -4.60 16.96
CA ALA A 288 8.73 -4.71 18.35
C ALA A 288 9.78 -3.64 18.75
N ASN A 289 10.45 -3.03 17.78
CA ASN A 289 11.49 -2.02 18.00
C ASN A 289 11.00 -0.58 17.76
N ILE A 290 9.76 -0.39 17.33
CA ILE A 290 9.18 0.95 17.11
C ILE A 290 8.93 1.62 18.47
N ARG A 291 9.42 2.84 18.63
CA ARG A 291 9.32 3.61 19.88
C ARG A 291 8.10 4.52 19.89
N THR A 292 7.76 5.11 18.75
CA THR A 292 6.55 5.95 18.62
C THR A 292 5.30 5.07 18.73
N PRO A 293 4.27 5.47 19.50
CA PRO A 293 3.06 4.66 19.64
C PRO A 293 2.41 4.34 18.29
N LEU A 294 2.35 3.06 17.95
CA LEU A 294 1.80 2.54 16.70
C LEU A 294 0.52 1.74 16.96
N PHE A 295 -0.56 2.11 16.29
CA PHE A 295 -1.79 1.34 16.22
C PHE A 295 -1.82 0.54 14.92
N LEU A 296 -2.08 -0.76 15.02
CA LEU A 296 -2.22 -1.66 13.88
C LEU A 296 -3.69 -2.01 13.68
N LEU A 297 -4.24 -1.60 12.54
CA LEU A 297 -5.55 -2.04 12.07
C LEU A 297 -5.31 -2.97 10.87
N ASN A 298 -5.63 -4.25 11.02
CA ASN A 298 -5.47 -5.19 9.93
C ASN A 298 -6.60 -6.21 9.93
N ALA A 299 -7.11 -6.54 8.76
CA ALA A 299 -8.04 -7.65 8.61
C ALA A 299 -7.33 -8.95 9.00
N ALA A 300 -8.06 -9.85 9.67
CA ALA A 300 -7.52 -11.16 10.05
C ALA A 300 -7.22 -12.06 8.84
N TYR A 301 -7.90 -11.79 7.72
CA TYR A 301 -7.63 -12.36 6.40
C TYR A 301 -7.64 -11.20 5.40
N ASP A 302 -6.50 -10.54 5.27
CA ASP A 302 -6.35 -9.45 4.32
C ASP A 302 -6.49 -10.00 2.88
N ALA A 303 -7.38 -9.39 2.10
CA ALA A 303 -7.70 -9.88 0.76
C ALA A 303 -6.49 -9.84 -0.17
N TRP A 304 -5.64 -8.80 -0.05
CA TRP A 304 -4.45 -8.67 -0.87
C TRP A 304 -3.39 -9.70 -0.45
N GLN A 305 -3.12 -9.87 0.85
CA GLN A 305 -2.22 -10.93 1.34
C GLN A 305 -2.68 -12.31 0.84
N VAL A 306 -3.97 -12.61 0.91
CA VAL A 306 -4.51 -13.90 0.47
C VAL A 306 -4.35 -14.08 -1.06
N GLN A 307 -4.63 -13.04 -1.85
CA GLN A 307 -4.61 -13.13 -3.31
C GLN A 307 -3.22 -13.01 -3.94
N ALA A 308 -2.37 -12.11 -3.43
CA ALA A 308 -1.06 -11.80 -4.02
C ALA A 308 0.10 -12.54 -3.33
N SER A 309 -0.07 -12.95 -2.06
CA SER A 309 0.96 -13.68 -1.32
C SER A 309 0.64 -15.16 -1.14
N LEU A 310 -0.47 -15.50 -0.50
CA LEU A 310 -0.71 -16.86 -0.03
C LEU A 310 -1.17 -17.79 -1.15
N ALA A 311 -2.02 -17.31 -2.05
CA ALA A 311 -2.49 -18.10 -3.18
C ALA A 311 -2.52 -17.30 -4.49
N PRO A 312 -1.40 -16.70 -4.93
CA PRO A 312 -1.32 -16.09 -6.26
C PRO A 312 -1.55 -17.14 -7.37
N PRO A 313 -1.93 -16.73 -8.58
CA PRO A 313 -2.12 -17.65 -9.71
C PRO A 313 -0.94 -18.60 -9.95
N THR A 314 0.29 -18.14 -9.68
CA THR A 314 1.52 -18.93 -9.79
C THR A 314 1.63 -20.04 -8.74
N ALA A 315 1.04 -19.86 -7.55
CA ALA A 315 1.02 -20.86 -6.48
C ALA A 315 -0.27 -21.72 -6.49
N ASP A 316 -1.33 -21.23 -7.14
CA ASP A 316 -2.63 -21.91 -7.28
C ASP A 316 -3.03 -22.05 -8.77
N PRO A 317 -2.23 -22.76 -9.60
CA PRO A 317 -2.45 -22.82 -11.05
C PRO A 317 -3.75 -23.54 -11.44
N HIS A 318 -4.26 -24.40 -10.55
CA HIS A 318 -5.51 -25.14 -10.76
C HIS A 318 -6.73 -24.41 -10.18
N GLY A 319 -6.56 -23.24 -9.56
CA GLY A 319 -7.65 -22.41 -9.06
C GLY A 319 -8.40 -23.00 -7.86
N ALA A 320 -7.79 -23.88 -7.07
CA ALA A 320 -8.39 -24.48 -5.90
C ALA A 320 -8.78 -23.43 -4.84
N TRP A 321 -8.08 -22.30 -4.82
CA TRP A 321 -8.34 -21.19 -3.91
C TRP A 321 -9.21 -20.08 -4.50
N ARG A 322 -9.66 -20.19 -5.76
CA ARG A 322 -10.35 -19.10 -6.48
C ARG A 322 -11.55 -18.54 -5.73
N ASP A 323 -12.48 -19.40 -5.29
CA ASP A 323 -13.67 -18.97 -4.54
C ASP A 323 -13.33 -18.43 -3.15
N CYS A 324 -12.41 -19.10 -2.45
CA CYS A 324 -11.98 -18.71 -1.10
C CYS A 324 -11.30 -17.33 -1.07
N LYS A 325 -10.46 -17.03 -2.06
CA LYS A 325 -9.75 -15.75 -2.20
C LYS A 325 -10.69 -14.56 -2.47
N LEU A 326 -11.81 -14.80 -3.14
CA LEU A 326 -12.81 -13.78 -3.46
C LEU A 326 -13.85 -13.64 -2.35
N ASN A 327 -14.16 -14.72 -1.65
CA ASN A 327 -15.07 -14.73 -0.52
C ASN A 327 -14.64 -15.77 0.52
N HIS A 328 -14.14 -15.30 1.66
CA HIS A 328 -13.69 -16.15 2.76
C HIS A 328 -14.77 -17.10 3.31
N GLN A 329 -16.05 -16.80 3.10
CA GLN A 329 -17.15 -17.69 3.49
C GLN A 329 -17.25 -18.94 2.60
N ARG A 330 -16.59 -18.93 1.43
CA ARG A 330 -16.52 -20.08 0.51
C ARG A 330 -15.27 -20.93 0.69
N CYS A 331 -14.42 -20.61 1.66
CA CYS A 331 -13.26 -21.44 1.97
C CYS A 331 -13.72 -22.79 2.57
N SER A 332 -13.12 -23.87 2.09
CA SER A 332 -13.24 -25.18 2.72
C SER A 332 -12.57 -25.21 4.10
N ALA A 333 -12.89 -26.22 4.92
CA ALA A 333 -12.30 -26.37 6.25
C ALA A 333 -10.75 -26.43 6.22
N THR A 334 -10.17 -27.09 5.21
CA THR A 334 -8.72 -27.19 5.05
C THR A 334 -8.09 -25.86 4.65
N GLN A 335 -8.76 -25.06 3.80
CA GLN A 335 -8.31 -23.71 3.45
C GLN A 335 -8.36 -22.77 4.64
N ILE A 336 -9.42 -22.84 5.45
CA ILE A 336 -9.51 -22.09 6.71
C ILE A 336 -8.41 -22.53 7.68
N GLN A 337 -8.15 -23.83 7.82
CA GLN A 337 -7.05 -24.33 8.65
C GLN A 337 -5.69 -23.82 8.18
N PHE A 338 -5.42 -23.75 6.88
CA PHE A 338 -4.21 -23.13 6.35
C PHE A 338 -4.13 -21.64 6.74
N LEU A 339 -5.20 -20.87 6.50
CA LEU A 339 -5.24 -19.45 6.87
C LEU A 339 -5.12 -19.22 8.38
N GLN A 340 -5.55 -20.18 9.21
CA GLN A 340 -5.42 -20.15 10.67
C GLN A 340 -4.05 -20.65 11.16
N GLY A 341 -3.41 -21.59 10.47
CA GLY A 341 -2.05 -22.03 10.78
C GLY A 341 -1.05 -20.87 10.70
N GLU A 342 -1.25 -19.99 9.73
CA GLU A 342 -0.52 -18.71 9.63
C GLU A 342 -0.82 -17.77 10.81
N LYS A 343 -2.02 -17.83 11.41
CA LYS A 343 -2.31 -17.09 12.66
C LYS A 343 -1.60 -17.66 13.88
N VAL A 344 -1.25 -18.95 13.89
CA VAL A 344 -0.62 -19.61 15.05
C VAL A 344 0.90 -19.38 15.08
N HIS A 345 1.56 -19.22 13.92
CA HIS A 345 2.96 -18.79 13.85
C HIS A 345 3.17 -17.29 14.11
N HIS A 346 2.07 -16.57 14.28
CA HIS A 346 2.09 -15.19 14.73
C HIS A 346 2.38 -15.15 16.24
N PRO A 347 3.31 -14.31 16.73
CA PRO A 347 3.22 -13.81 18.08
C PRO A 347 2.02 -12.84 18.16
N ILE A 348 0.79 -13.35 18.03
CA ILE A 348 -0.45 -12.65 18.44
C ILE A 348 -0.42 -12.38 19.97
N ALA A 349 0.59 -12.85 20.70
CA ALA A 349 0.87 -12.41 22.06
C ALA A 349 1.14 -10.89 22.19
N ILE A 350 1.49 -10.17 21.11
CA ILE A 350 1.71 -8.70 21.18
C ILE A 350 0.44 -7.91 20.84
N VAL A 351 -0.47 -8.44 20.00
CA VAL A 351 -1.69 -7.72 19.58
C VAL A 351 -2.90 -8.04 20.48
N THR A 352 -2.90 -9.16 21.20
CA THR A 352 -4.02 -9.49 22.12
C THR A 352 -3.98 -8.66 23.41
N THR A 353 -2.82 -8.16 23.83
CA THR A 353 -2.66 -7.47 25.12
C THR A 353 -3.22 -6.05 25.14
N PHE A 354 -3.59 -5.47 23.99
CA PHE A 354 -4.29 -4.17 23.94
C PHE A 354 -5.80 -4.26 23.74
N VAL A 355 -6.34 -5.45 23.45
CA VAL A 355 -7.81 -5.64 23.29
C VAL A 355 -8.53 -5.74 24.64
N LEU A 356 -7.82 -6.01 25.74
CA LEU A 356 -8.43 -6.17 27.08
C LEU A 356 -8.54 -4.86 27.89
N GLY A 357 -8.18 -3.71 27.32
CA GLY A 357 -8.33 -2.39 27.97
C GLY A 357 -9.69 -1.70 27.78
N ILE A 358 -10.60 -2.26 26.96
CA ILE A 358 -11.89 -1.62 26.62
C ILE A 358 -13.06 -2.53 27.02
N GLN A 359 -13.04 -3.05 28.25
CA GLN A 359 -14.18 -3.80 28.80
C GLN A 359 -15.37 -2.92 29.24
N ASN A 360 -15.34 -1.59 28.99
CA ASN A 360 -16.43 -0.69 29.38
C ASN A 360 -17.14 0.05 28.24
N VAL A 361 -17.02 -0.42 26.99
CA VAL A 361 -17.81 0.13 25.86
C VAL A 361 -18.64 -0.96 25.18
N SER A 362 -19.32 -1.78 25.98
CA SER A 362 -20.15 -2.88 25.46
C SER A 362 -21.43 -2.42 24.75
N ASN A 363 -21.79 -1.13 24.77
CA ASN A 363 -23.01 -0.62 24.15
C ASN A 363 -22.81 0.26 22.90
N LYS A 364 -21.57 0.62 22.50
CA LYS A 364 -21.32 1.37 21.25
C LYS A 364 -20.84 0.51 20.07
N LEU A 365 -20.30 -0.69 20.29
CA LEU A 365 -19.88 -1.59 19.20
C LEU A 365 -21.04 -2.26 18.47
N GLN A 366 -22.25 -2.25 19.02
CA GLN A 366 -23.43 -2.82 18.37
C GLN A 366 -23.87 -2.00 17.15
N LEU A 367 -23.55 -0.70 17.10
CA LEU A 367 -23.77 0.13 15.91
C LEU A 367 -22.72 -0.07 14.81
N LEU A 368 -21.49 -0.49 15.17
CA LEU A 368 -20.44 -0.83 14.20
C LEU A 368 -20.65 -2.23 13.60
N ARG A 369 -21.20 -3.20 14.36
CA ARG A 369 -21.49 -4.55 13.86
C ARG A 369 -22.54 -4.61 12.75
N ASN A 370 -23.49 -3.65 12.70
CA ASN A 370 -24.56 -3.64 11.71
C ASN A 370 -24.27 -2.76 10.48
N LYS A 371 -23.06 -2.19 10.36
CA LYS A 371 -22.64 -1.38 9.20
C LYS A 371 -21.34 -1.87 8.52
N VAL A 372 -20.64 -2.86 9.11
CA VAL A 372 -19.40 -3.46 8.56
C VAL A 372 -19.70 -4.67 7.66
N THR A 373 -20.90 -4.73 7.08
CA THR A 373 -21.21 -5.64 5.97
C THR A 373 -21.17 -4.86 4.66
N LEU A 374 -20.22 -5.24 3.79
CA LEU A 374 -20.14 -4.94 2.35
C LEU A 374 -19.52 -3.61 1.87
N LEU A 375 -19.14 -2.64 2.71
CA LEU A 375 -18.72 -1.31 2.18
C LEU A 375 -17.21 -1.05 1.99
N GLU A 376 -16.30 -1.89 2.50
CA GLU A 376 -14.85 -1.58 2.46
C GLU A 376 -14.05 -2.29 1.36
N ILE A 377 -14.70 -3.03 0.46
CA ILE A 377 -14.03 -3.65 -0.70
C ILE A 377 -13.85 -2.65 -1.86
N ALA A 378 -14.58 -1.54 -1.89
CA ALA A 378 -14.55 -0.59 -3.00
C ALA A 378 -13.41 0.47 -2.93
N TYR A 379 -12.75 0.64 -1.78
CA TYR A 379 -11.77 1.74 -1.58
C TYR A 379 -10.31 1.28 -1.40
N ALA A 380 -10.05 -0.02 -1.52
CA ALA A 380 -8.70 -0.61 -1.58
C ALA A 380 -8.24 -0.96 -3.02
N LEU A 381 -8.96 -0.45 -4.04
CA LEU A 381 -8.68 -0.63 -5.46
C LEU A 381 -7.83 0.55 -5.99
#